data_AF-A0A2S6HJ56-F1
#
_entry.id   AF-A0A2S6HJ56-F1
#
_cell.length_a   1.000
_cell.length_b   1.000
_cell.length_c   1.000
_cell.angle_alpha   90.00
_cell.angle_beta   90.00
_cell.angle_gamma   90.00
#
_symmetry.space_group_name_H-M   'P 1'
#
loop_
_entity.id
_entity.type
_entity.pdbx_description
1 polymer ?
#
loop_
_entity_poly.entity_id
_entity_poly.type
_entity_poly.pdbx_seq_one_letter_code
_entity_poly.pdbx_strand_id
1 'polypeptide(L)'
;MNEVLERTEEKVVTKEFVDFMNSKILNASVKKDLTTYKENLDRFGNGNKIMAKGEGHIEKFVANNGYVKKILIENKYYLWYFDLDISYQYTSTTHGEYWACALGKCTFLNNEWGSVHPKGIMKARFVAEPSKNLQVKLEIQVDPDHNDNPGHFVRDRVIPLFREQVMNAAEEFTGLIIENLAVTLV
;
A
#
# COMPACT_ATOMS: atom_id res chain seq x y z
N MET A 1 13.55 -47.40 -20.49
CA MET A 1 12.76 -46.76 -19.43
C MET A 1 12.64 -45.31 -19.83
N ASN A 2 11.51 -44.91 -20.41
CA ASN A 2 11.31 -43.53 -20.86
C ASN A 2 10.86 -42.72 -19.65
N GLU A 3 11.74 -41.87 -19.11
CA GLU A 3 11.32 -40.77 -18.25
C GLU A 3 10.43 -39.87 -19.08
N VAL A 4 9.12 -40.00 -18.89
CA VAL A 4 8.17 -38.98 -19.32
C VAL A 4 8.51 -37.76 -18.47
N LEU A 5 9.26 -36.82 -19.04
CA LEU A 5 9.33 -35.45 -18.56
C LEU A 5 7.88 -34.95 -18.45
N GLU A 6 7.32 -35.00 -17.24
CA GLU A 6 6.00 -34.45 -16.97
C GLU A 6 6.02 -32.98 -17.40
N ARG A 7 5.19 -32.66 -18.40
CA ARG A 7 5.16 -31.34 -19.01
C ARG A 7 4.71 -30.33 -17.95
N THR A 8 5.69 -29.58 -17.47
CA THR A 8 5.48 -28.37 -16.70
C THR A 8 4.98 -27.29 -17.66
N GLU A 9 3.72 -26.87 -17.54
CA GLU A 9 3.16 -25.80 -18.37
C GLU A 9 3.33 -24.45 -17.67
N GLU A 10 4.15 -23.57 -18.24
CA GLU A 10 4.33 -22.20 -17.79
C GLU A 10 3.40 -21.28 -18.56
N LYS A 11 2.58 -20.50 -17.84
CA LYS A 11 1.74 -19.45 -18.42
C LYS A 11 2.08 -18.10 -17.80
N VAL A 12 2.49 -17.14 -18.64
CA VAL A 12 2.58 -15.73 -18.28
C VAL A 12 1.16 -15.18 -18.18
N VAL A 13 0.80 -14.64 -17.01
CA VAL A 13 -0.54 -14.10 -16.69
C VAL A 13 -0.48 -12.66 -16.21
N THR A 14 0.58 -11.94 -16.59
CA THR A 14 0.87 -10.60 -16.08
C THR A 14 -0.22 -9.61 -16.45
N LYS A 15 -0.71 -9.66 -17.69
CA LYS A 15 -1.76 -8.77 -18.16
C LYS A 15 -3.07 -9.05 -17.41
N GLU A 16 -3.46 -10.31 -17.30
CA GLU A 16 -4.67 -10.72 -16.59
C GLU A 16 -4.64 -10.29 -15.12
N PHE A 17 -3.48 -10.43 -14.46
CA PHE A 17 -3.30 -9.98 -13.08
C PHE A 17 -3.42 -8.45 -12.98
N VAL A 18 -2.72 -7.68 -13.82
CA VAL A 18 -2.77 -6.21 -13.79
C VAL A 18 -4.16 -5.68 -14.12
N ASP A 19 -4.83 -6.24 -15.13
CA ASP A 19 -6.20 -5.88 -15.49
C ASP A 19 -7.17 -6.15 -14.33
N PHE A 20 -7.02 -7.29 -13.64
CA PHE A 20 -7.81 -7.61 -12.45
C PHE A 20 -7.53 -6.63 -11.30
N MET A 21 -6.26 -6.37 -10.98
CA MET A 21 -5.87 -5.39 -9.97
C MET A 21 -6.47 -4.01 -10.27
N ASN A 22 -6.39 -3.56 -11.52
CA ASN A 22 -6.98 -2.30 -11.94
C ASN A 22 -8.49 -2.26 -11.72
N SER A 23 -9.20 -3.37 -11.96
CA SER A 23 -10.65 -3.45 -11.71
C SER A 23 -11.04 -3.32 -10.23
N LYS A 24 -10.11 -3.62 -9.31
CA LYS A 24 -10.34 -3.57 -7.85
C LYS A 24 -9.82 -2.28 -7.20
N ILE A 25 -8.72 -1.74 -7.72
CA ILE A 25 -7.96 -0.67 -7.06
C ILE A 25 -8.26 0.71 -7.66
N LEU A 26 -8.58 0.81 -8.96
CA LEU A 26 -8.91 2.10 -9.55
C LEU A 26 -10.21 2.66 -8.94
N ASN A 27 -10.20 3.95 -8.61
CA ASN A 27 -11.27 4.66 -7.89
C ASN A 27 -11.50 4.19 -6.45
N ALA A 28 -10.65 3.30 -5.94
CA ALA A 28 -10.72 2.93 -4.54
C ALA A 28 -10.33 4.12 -3.66
N SER A 29 -10.92 4.16 -2.46
CA SER A 29 -10.68 5.21 -1.48
C SER A 29 -10.32 4.64 -0.12
N VAL A 30 -9.54 5.41 0.62
CA VAL A 30 -9.19 5.14 2.01
C VAL A 30 -9.31 6.42 2.82
N LYS A 31 -9.61 6.26 4.11
CA LYS A 31 -9.72 7.37 5.05
C LYS A 31 -8.93 7.07 6.31
N LYS A 32 -8.16 8.07 6.74
CA LYS A 32 -7.53 8.11 8.04
C LYS A 32 -8.25 9.15 8.89
N ASP A 33 -8.94 8.67 9.91
CA ASP A 33 -9.54 9.54 10.93
C ASP A 33 -8.46 10.32 11.70
N LEU A 34 -8.90 11.39 12.36
CA LEU A 34 -8.03 12.29 13.11
C LEU A 34 -7.19 11.49 14.12
N THR A 35 -5.87 11.53 13.95
CA THR A 35 -4.92 10.76 14.74
C THR A 35 -3.70 11.59 15.08
N THR A 36 -2.97 11.22 16.13
CA THR A 36 -1.72 11.89 16.48
C THR A 36 -0.65 11.62 15.41
N TYR A 37 -0.15 12.68 14.80
CA TYR A 37 0.93 12.64 13.82
C TYR A 37 2.29 12.92 14.47
N LYS A 38 2.38 13.97 15.29
CA LYS A 38 3.56 14.32 16.09
C LYS A 38 3.12 14.65 17.51
N GLU A 39 3.93 14.27 18.47
CA GLU A 39 3.66 14.51 19.88
C GLU A 39 4.92 14.95 20.59
N ASN A 40 4.79 15.96 21.45
CA ASN A 40 5.85 16.42 22.33
C ASN A 40 5.21 16.79 23.68
N LEU A 41 4.97 15.75 24.48
CA LEU A 41 4.42 15.84 25.82
C LEU A 41 5.48 15.45 26.85
N ASP A 42 5.53 16.17 27.97
CA ASP A 42 6.30 15.76 29.14
C ASP A 42 5.64 14.58 29.88
N ARG A 43 6.30 14.09 30.93
CA ARG A 43 5.78 12.99 31.77
C ARG A 43 4.45 13.28 32.49
N PHE A 44 4.01 14.53 32.49
CA PHE A 44 2.75 14.99 33.10
C PHE A 44 1.68 15.30 32.05
N GLY A 45 1.97 15.04 30.76
CA GLY A 45 1.06 15.32 29.66
C GLY A 45 0.94 16.81 29.32
N ASN A 46 1.95 17.62 29.65
CA ASN A 46 2.04 19.01 29.24
C ASN A 46 2.85 19.13 27.95
N GLY A 47 2.39 19.97 27.03
CA GLY A 47 3.11 20.24 25.78
C GLY A 47 2.15 20.40 24.63
N ASN A 48 2.50 19.85 23.48
CA ASN A 48 1.71 19.94 22.27
C ASN A 48 1.68 18.64 21.48
N LYS A 49 0.65 18.52 20.64
CA LYS A 49 0.58 17.48 19.62
C LYS A 49 -0.01 18.04 18.34
N ILE A 50 0.44 17.48 17.23
CA ILE A 50 -0.16 17.68 15.92
C ILE A 50 -1.01 16.45 15.64
N MET A 51 -2.30 16.67 15.46
CA MET A 51 -3.23 15.65 14.98
C MET A 51 -3.48 15.88 13.49
N ALA A 52 -3.69 14.81 12.73
CA ALA A 52 -3.96 14.93 11.31
C ALA A 52 -4.95 13.86 10.86
N LYS A 53 -5.72 14.21 9.83
CA LYS A 53 -6.65 13.33 9.12
C LYS A 53 -6.41 13.45 7.63
N GLY A 54 -6.85 12.46 6.89
CA GLY A 54 -6.76 12.52 5.44
C GLY A 54 -7.49 11.41 4.73
N GLU A 55 -7.67 11.62 3.44
CA GLU A 55 -8.39 10.75 2.53
C GLU A 55 -7.53 10.58 1.29
N GLY A 56 -7.44 9.36 0.77
CA GLY A 56 -6.65 9.04 -0.42
C GLY A 56 -7.51 8.33 -1.45
N HIS A 57 -7.28 8.60 -2.73
CA HIS A 57 -7.99 8.03 -3.87
C HIS A 57 -6.99 7.59 -4.93
N ILE A 58 -7.17 6.40 -5.49
CA ILE A 58 -6.40 5.96 -6.65
C ILE A 58 -7.11 6.43 -7.92
N GLU A 59 -6.48 7.31 -8.69
CA GLU A 59 -7.10 7.91 -9.87
C GLU A 59 -6.80 7.14 -11.15
N LYS A 60 -5.54 6.72 -11.32
CA LYS A 60 -5.09 6.13 -12.57
C LYS A 60 -4.00 5.10 -12.39
N PHE A 61 -4.01 4.12 -13.26
CA PHE A 61 -2.88 3.25 -13.53
C PHE A 61 -1.79 4.04 -14.26
N VAL A 62 -0.54 3.86 -13.85
CA VAL A 62 0.60 4.55 -14.46
C VAL A 62 1.41 3.57 -15.29
N ALA A 63 1.85 2.48 -14.68
CA ALA A 63 2.67 1.47 -15.34
C ALA A 63 2.73 0.20 -14.50
N ASN A 64 3.14 -0.90 -15.13
CA ASN A 64 3.63 -2.09 -14.45
C ASN A 64 5.01 -2.46 -15.02
N ASN A 65 5.85 -3.09 -14.19
CA ASN A 65 7.16 -3.59 -14.60
C ASN A 65 7.41 -4.96 -13.98
N GLY A 66 7.88 -5.92 -14.77
CA GLY A 66 8.11 -7.29 -14.33
C GLY A 66 7.00 -8.25 -14.79
N TYR A 67 6.83 -9.37 -14.08
CA TYR A 67 5.98 -10.46 -14.53
C TYR A 67 5.26 -11.21 -13.39
N VAL A 68 4.14 -11.81 -13.78
CA VAL A 68 3.43 -12.85 -13.04
C VAL A 68 3.33 -14.08 -13.94
N LYS A 69 3.75 -15.21 -13.40
CA LYS A 69 3.66 -16.52 -14.06
C LYS A 69 2.98 -17.50 -13.13
N LYS A 70 2.22 -18.40 -13.73
CA LYS A 70 1.75 -19.61 -13.05
C LYS A 70 2.30 -20.84 -13.77
N ILE A 71 2.76 -21.79 -12.98
CA ILE A 71 3.33 -23.04 -13.47
C ILE A 71 2.46 -24.18 -12.96
N LEU A 72 1.93 -25.00 -13.87
CA LEU A 72 1.19 -26.20 -13.49
C LEU A 72 2.19 -27.34 -13.23
N ILE A 73 2.18 -27.86 -12.00
CA ILE A 73 3.04 -28.97 -11.58
C ILE A 73 2.18 -30.23 -11.46
N GLU A 74 2.57 -31.29 -12.18
CA GLU A 74 1.92 -32.62 -12.17
C GLU A 74 0.39 -32.62 -12.36
N ASN A 75 -0.17 -31.61 -13.04
CA ASN A 75 -1.62 -31.37 -13.13
C ASN A 75 -2.37 -31.27 -11.78
N LYS A 76 -1.66 -31.03 -10.66
CA LYS A 76 -2.24 -31.03 -9.30
C LYS A 76 -2.36 -29.65 -8.69
N TYR A 77 -1.33 -28.80 -8.85
CA TYR A 77 -1.31 -27.47 -8.23
C TYR A 77 -0.56 -26.45 -9.09
N TYR A 78 -0.86 -25.17 -8.85
CA TYR A 78 -0.18 -24.06 -9.48
C TYR A 78 0.91 -23.50 -8.56
N LEU A 79 2.12 -23.34 -9.10
CA LEU A 79 3.17 -22.54 -8.50
C LEU A 79 3.14 -21.14 -9.09
N TRP A 80 3.08 -20.12 -8.24
CA TRP A 80 3.05 -18.73 -8.66
C TRP A 80 4.43 -18.08 -8.53
N TYR A 81 4.83 -17.34 -9.57
CA TYR A 81 6.03 -16.51 -9.56
C TYR A 81 5.63 -15.05 -9.72
N PHE A 82 6.10 -14.24 -8.78
CA PHE A 82 5.93 -12.79 -8.75
C PHE A 82 7.30 -12.11 -8.71
N ASP A 83 7.55 -11.25 -9.68
CA ASP A 83 8.47 -10.12 -9.59
C ASP A 83 7.80 -9.01 -10.38
N LEU A 84 6.84 -8.33 -9.74
CA LEU A 84 5.98 -7.36 -10.40
C LEU A 84 5.86 -6.10 -9.55
N ASP A 85 6.12 -4.98 -10.18
CA ASP A 85 5.78 -3.66 -9.68
C ASP A 85 4.55 -3.14 -10.41
N ILE A 86 3.56 -2.62 -9.69
CA ILE A 86 2.41 -1.89 -10.25
C ILE A 86 2.37 -0.49 -9.65
N SER A 87 2.33 0.53 -10.49
CA SER A 87 2.32 1.93 -10.10
C SER A 87 0.98 2.58 -10.40
N TYR A 88 0.46 3.30 -9.43
CA TYR A 88 -0.79 4.03 -9.47
C TYR A 88 -0.55 5.49 -9.08
N GLN A 89 -1.18 6.44 -9.76
CA GLN A 89 -1.24 7.80 -9.25
C GLN A 89 -2.38 7.89 -8.23
N TYR A 90 -2.09 8.51 -7.10
CA TYR A 90 -3.10 8.85 -6.11
C TYR A 90 -3.30 10.37 -6.05
N THR A 91 -4.50 10.76 -5.64
CA THR A 91 -4.77 12.08 -5.06
C THR A 91 -5.21 11.92 -3.62
N SER A 92 -5.04 12.97 -2.83
CA SER A 92 -5.42 12.95 -1.42
C SER A 92 -5.92 14.31 -0.98
N THR A 93 -6.61 14.32 0.15
CA THR A 93 -6.93 15.55 0.90
C THR A 93 -6.50 15.31 2.35
N THR A 94 -5.79 16.26 2.94
CA THR A 94 -5.35 16.16 4.34
C THR A 94 -5.49 17.48 5.08
N HIS A 95 -5.63 17.37 6.39
CA HIS A 95 -5.76 18.48 7.32
C HIS A 95 -4.99 18.20 8.61
N GLY A 96 -4.33 19.21 9.14
CA GLY A 96 -3.52 19.12 10.35
C GLY A 96 -3.98 20.13 11.40
N GLU A 97 -4.13 19.65 12.63
CA GLU A 97 -4.61 20.38 13.78
C GLU A 97 -3.52 20.42 14.85
N TYR A 98 -3.25 21.61 15.39
CA TYR A 98 -2.35 21.80 16.51
C TYR A 98 -3.15 21.87 17.81
N TRP A 99 -2.74 21.05 18.78
CA TRP A 99 -3.38 20.90 20.07
C TRP A 99 -2.37 21.22 21.17
N ALA A 100 -2.73 22.10 22.11
CA ALA A 100 -1.98 22.28 23.34
C ALA A 100 -2.56 21.41 24.45
N CYS A 101 -1.69 20.84 25.27
CA CYS A 101 -2.06 19.95 26.35
C CYS A 101 -1.52 20.45 27.68
N ALA A 102 -2.34 20.39 28.72
CA ALA A 102 -1.98 20.66 30.10
C ALA A 102 -2.62 19.61 31.00
N LEU A 103 -1.80 18.98 31.86
CA LEU A 103 -2.22 17.92 32.79
C LEU A 103 -2.99 16.79 32.08
N GLY A 104 -2.52 16.38 30.88
CA GLY A 104 -3.13 15.33 30.06
C GLY A 104 -4.42 15.72 29.34
N LYS A 105 -4.92 16.95 29.52
CA LYS A 105 -6.08 17.48 28.79
C LYS A 105 -5.62 18.34 27.63
N CYS A 106 -6.05 18.00 26.43
CA CYS A 106 -5.69 18.73 25.22
C CYS A 106 -6.85 19.58 24.69
N THR A 107 -6.51 20.75 24.18
CA THR A 107 -7.45 21.67 23.54
C THR A 107 -6.92 22.03 22.16
N PHE A 108 -7.80 21.95 21.16
CA PHE A 108 -7.53 22.45 19.82
C PHE A 108 -7.24 23.95 19.90
N LEU A 109 -6.15 24.38 19.28
CA LEU A 109 -5.79 25.81 19.23
C LEU A 109 -5.97 26.38 17.83
N ASN A 110 -5.37 25.74 16.82
CA ASN A 110 -5.38 26.21 15.45
C ASN A 110 -5.07 25.09 14.46
N ASN A 111 -5.20 25.40 13.18
CA ASN A 111 -4.80 24.51 12.10
C ASN A 111 -3.29 24.65 11.87
N GLU A 112 -2.55 23.55 11.97
CA GLU A 112 -1.12 23.49 11.61
C GLU A 112 -0.97 23.61 10.09
N TRP A 113 -1.84 22.93 9.35
CA TRP A 113 -2.03 23.15 7.92
C TRP A 113 -3.53 23.04 7.58
N GLY A 114 -3.97 23.86 6.62
CA GLY A 114 -5.33 23.87 6.12
C GLY A 114 -5.71 22.58 5.36
N SER A 115 -6.78 22.63 4.57
CA SER A 115 -7.07 21.56 3.61
C SER A 115 -6.03 21.61 2.49
N VAL A 116 -5.18 20.60 2.41
CA VAL A 116 -4.15 20.46 1.38
C VAL A 116 -4.48 19.23 0.54
N HIS A 117 -4.13 19.26 -0.75
CA HIS A 117 -4.41 18.17 -1.68
C HIS A 117 -3.13 17.53 -2.24
N PRO A 118 -2.30 16.84 -1.43
CA PRO A 118 -1.14 16.15 -1.94
C PRO A 118 -1.53 15.09 -2.96
N LYS A 119 -0.62 14.83 -3.90
CA LYS A 119 -0.73 13.77 -4.89
C LYS A 119 0.64 13.10 -5.03
N GLY A 120 0.68 11.97 -5.72
CA GLY A 120 1.92 11.25 -5.92
C GLY A 120 1.69 9.89 -6.53
N ILE A 121 2.70 9.02 -6.39
CA ILE A 121 2.69 7.66 -6.91
C ILE A 121 2.68 6.68 -5.75
N MET A 122 1.76 5.72 -5.80
CA MET A 122 1.79 4.51 -4.99
C MET A 122 2.29 3.37 -5.86
N LYS A 123 3.31 2.65 -5.39
CA LYS A 123 3.86 1.47 -6.06
C LYS A 123 3.67 0.24 -5.18
N ALA A 124 2.95 -0.75 -5.71
CA ALA A 124 2.78 -2.05 -5.11
C ALA A 124 3.77 -3.03 -5.74
N ARG A 125 4.69 -3.57 -4.93
CA ARG A 125 5.70 -4.55 -5.34
C ARG A 125 5.33 -5.92 -4.82
N PHE A 126 5.19 -6.87 -5.72
CA PHE A 126 4.91 -8.27 -5.46
C PHE A 126 6.16 -9.10 -5.73
N VAL A 127 6.63 -9.83 -4.72
CA VAL A 127 7.79 -10.73 -4.85
C VAL A 127 7.45 -12.09 -4.26
N ALA A 128 7.63 -13.16 -5.04
CA ALA A 128 7.54 -14.52 -4.53
C ALA A 128 8.91 -14.98 -4.04
N GLU A 129 8.99 -15.55 -2.83
CA GLU A 129 10.23 -16.19 -2.37
C GLU A 129 10.30 -17.66 -2.82
N PRO A 130 11.31 -18.07 -3.60
CA PRO A 130 11.39 -19.42 -4.15
C PRO A 130 11.43 -20.55 -3.11
N SER A 131 11.84 -20.25 -1.87
CA SER A 131 11.89 -21.23 -0.78
C SER A 131 10.54 -21.49 -0.11
N LYS A 132 9.50 -20.70 -0.42
CA LYS A 132 8.17 -20.80 0.18
C LYS A 132 7.11 -20.61 -0.90
N ASN A 133 6.81 -21.70 -1.60
CA ASN A 133 5.89 -21.83 -2.74
C ASN A 133 4.45 -21.28 -2.55
N LEU A 134 4.15 -20.69 -1.39
CA LEU A 134 2.84 -20.22 -0.96
C LEU A 134 2.85 -18.78 -0.42
N GLN A 135 3.98 -18.08 -0.48
CA GLN A 135 4.11 -16.73 0.09
C GLN A 135 4.53 -15.74 -0.98
N VAL A 136 3.60 -14.85 -1.33
CA VAL A 136 3.91 -13.62 -2.06
C VAL A 136 4.06 -12.52 -1.03
N LYS A 137 5.12 -11.73 -1.18
CA LYS A 137 5.40 -10.54 -0.38
C LYS A 137 4.83 -9.33 -1.09
N LEU A 138 4.02 -8.55 -0.39
CA LEU A 138 3.56 -7.25 -0.85
C LEU A 138 4.31 -6.14 -0.10
N GLU A 139 4.96 -5.25 -0.84
CA GLU A 139 5.50 -3.98 -0.35
C GLU A 139 4.74 -2.82 -0.98
N ILE A 140 4.41 -1.80 -0.18
CA ILE A 140 3.83 -0.55 -0.67
C ILE A 140 4.88 0.55 -0.50
N GLN A 141 5.23 1.19 -1.61
CA GLN A 141 6.08 2.38 -1.67
C GLN A 141 5.22 3.58 -2.06
N VAL A 142 5.43 4.71 -1.41
CA VAL A 142 4.66 5.93 -1.67
C VAL A 142 5.62 7.09 -1.90
N ASP A 143 5.51 7.69 -3.07
CA ASP A 143 6.33 8.82 -3.52
C ASP A 143 5.43 10.06 -3.66
N PRO A 144 5.42 10.97 -2.67
CA PRO A 144 4.63 12.19 -2.73
C PRO A 144 5.32 13.26 -3.59
N ASP A 145 4.54 14.03 -4.36
CA ASP A 145 5.05 15.14 -5.18
C ASP A 145 5.73 16.26 -4.35
N HIS A 146 5.44 16.31 -3.05
CA HIS A 146 5.97 17.31 -2.12
C HIS A 146 6.50 16.65 -0.85
N ASN A 147 7.68 17.11 -0.44
CA ASN A 147 8.40 16.63 0.74
C ASN A 147 8.12 17.53 1.96
N ASP A 148 6.85 17.79 2.25
CA ASP A 148 6.37 18.61 3.36
C ASP A 148 5.59 17.79 4.40
N ASN A 149 5.19 18.42 5.51
CA ASN A 149 4.46 17.73 6.59
C ASN A 149 3.14 17.08 6.09
N PRO A 150 2.28 17.74 5.30
CA PRO A 150 1.13 17.12 4.66
C PRO A 150 1.49 15.91 3.79
N GLY A 151 2.49 16.03 2.93
CA GLY A 151 2.98 14.97 2.07
C GLY A 151 3.46 13.75 2.86
N HIS A 152 4.25 13.96 3.92
CA HIS A 152 4.69 12.90 4.83
C HIS A 152 3.53 12.22 5.55
N PHE A 153 2.55 12.97 6.04
CA PHE A 153 1.39 12.36 6.69
C PHE A 153 0.62 11.46 5.71
N VAL A 154 0.42 11.93 4.47
CA VAL A 154 -0.25 11.13 3.43
C VAL A 154 0.56 9.89 3.08
N ARG A 155 1.87 10.04 2.87
CA ARG A 155 2.82 8.96 2.58
C ARG A 155 2.84 7.89 3.69
N ASP A 156 2.84 8.31 4.94
CA ASP A 156 3.10 7.43 6.08
C ASP A 156 1.82 6.84 6.69
N ARG A 157 0.68 7.54 6.55
CA ARG A 157 -0.55 7.22 7.32
C ARG A 157 -1.82 7.07 6.50
N VAL A 158 -1.87 7.59 5.27
CA VAL A 158 -3.08 7.55 4.43
C VAL A 158 -2.94 6.54 3.31
N ILE A 159 -2.01 6.74 2.37
CA ILE A 159 -1.84 5.86 1.20
C ILE A 159 -1.48 4.42 1.56
N PRO A 160 -0.68 4.15 2.62
CA PRO A 160 -0.45 2.78 3.06
C PRO A 160 -1.70 2.00 3.48
N LEU A 161 -2.85 2.67 3.72
CA LEU A 161 -4.11 1.99 4.00
C LEU A 161 -4.65 1.22 2.78
N PHE A 162 -4.25 1.56 1.55
CA PHE A 162 -4.61 0.79 0.35
C PHE A 162 -4.02 -0.62 0.36
N ARG A 163 -3.01 -0.87 1.20
CA ARG A 163 -2.32 -2.16 1.29
C ARG A 163 -3.28 -3.33 1.48
N GLU A 164 -4.26 -3.21 2.36
CA GLU A 164 -5.23 -4.28 2.60
C GLU A 164 -6.08 -4.57 1.36
N GLN A 165 -6.51 -3.53 0.65
CA GLN A 165 -7.29 -3.70 -0.60
C GLN A 165 -6.44 -4.35 -1.70
N VAL A 166 -5.18 -3.93 -1.86
CA VAL A 166 -4.22 -4.50 -2.81
C VAL A 166 -3.95 -5.98 -2.48
N MET A 167 -3.75 -6.28 -1.19
CA MET A 167 -3.52 -7.64 -0.71
C MET A 167 -4.74 -8.53 -1.00
N ASN A 168 -5.94 -8.11 -0.59
CA ASN A 168 -7.17 -8.87 -0.78
C ASN A 168 -7.47 -9.12 -2.28
N ALA A 169 -7.20 -8.14 -3.15
CA ALA A 169 -7.33 -8.31 -4.59
C ALA A 169 -6.34 -9.34 -5.15
N ALA A 170 -5.09 -9.33 -4.68
CA ALA A 170 -4.10 -10.31 -5.10
C ALA A 170 -4.44 -11.73 -4.59
N GLU A 171 -4.93 -11.86 -3.35
CA GLU A 171 -5.45 -13.12 -2.79
C GLU A 171 -6.64 -13.65 -3.60
N GLU A 172 -7.60 -12.78 -3.95
CA GLU A 172 -8.77 -13.15 -4.75
C GLU A 172 -8.38 -13.68 -6.14
N PHE A 173 -7.37 -13.08 -6.78
CA PHE A 173 -6.91 -13.53 -8.09
C PHE A 173 -6.13 -14.85 -8.03
N THR A 174 -5.25 -14.98 -7.03
CA THR A 174 -4.27 -16.08 -6.98
C THR A 174 -4.77 -17.30 -6.21
N GLY A 175 -5.71 -17.11 -5.28
CA GLY A 175 -6.09 -18.10 -4.28
C GLY A 175 -4.99 -18.39 -3.24
N LEU A 176 -3.91 -17.60 -3.22
CA LEU A 176 -2.83 -17.72 -2.24
C LEU A 176 -3.04 -16.76 -1.07
N ILE A 177 -2.42 -17.05 0.08
CA ILE A 177 -2.28 -16.10 1.17
C ILE A 177 -1.09 -15.20 0.87
N ILE A 178 -1.26 -13.88 0.97
CA ILE A 178 -0.21 -12.90 0.71
C ILE A 178 0.37 -12.46 2.07
N GLU A 179 1.67 -12.65 2.27
CA GLU A 179 2.34 -12.21 3.49
C GLU A 179 2.74 -10.74 3.40
N ASN A 180 2.54 -10.06 4.53
CA ASN A 180 2.66 -8.62 4.59
C ASN A 180 4.10 -8.19 4.90
N LEU A 181 4.82 -7.60 3.94
CA LEU A 181 6.14 -6.99 4.20
C LEU A 181 6.14 -5.47 4.08
N ALA A 182 7.00 -4.86 4.90
CA ALA A 182 6.99 -3.47 5.34
C ALA A 182 6.57 -2.40 4.30
N VAL A 183 6.05 -1.28 4.82
CA VAL A 183 5.95 -0.03 4.03
C VAL A 183 7.36 0.52 3.90
N THR A 184 7.89 0.58 2.68
CA THR A 184 9.22 1.12 2.41
C THR A 184 9.08 2.58 1.99
N LEU A 185 9.62 3.48 2.81
CA LEU A 185 9.68 4.90 2.51
C LEU A 185 10.84 5.12 1.54
N VAL A 186 10.53 5.69 0.37
CA VAL A 186 11.54 6.12 -0.62
C VAL A 186 11.78 7.61 -0.47
#